data_AF-A0A367K826-F1
#
_entry.id   AF-A0A367K826-F1
#
_cell.length_a   1.000
_cell.length_b   1.000
_cell.length_c   1.000
_cell.angle_alpha   90.00
_cell.angle_beta   90.00
_cell.angle_gamma   90.00
#
_symmetry.space_group_name_H-M   'P 1'
#
loop_
_entity.id
_entity.type
_entity.pdbx_description
1 polymer ?
#
loop_
_entity_poly.entity_id
_entity_poly.type
_entity_poly.pdbx_seq_one_letter_code
_entity_poly.pdbx_strand_id
1 'polypeptide(L)'
;MVNIYTVEVVIHLTIGIFGVPLCDAIKTGSPLWGSYVPDPVHLCFLEIYKRGLRTEGLFRLSGATSEVSELETIMNACSSEERKLIDMSEYDIHTLTSLVKKYLRDLPEPVIPNSFHEQFQSIENDHVIHQLAAIITSLPSDNKHLIHVILIMAAQVQKHVNNNMMCPEALATVFAPVCTGLEHSLKDIKISTSSTISSTSIGSTFKRQKKRANALQQTSDIIEQHIKRNKHWTDIWRMMIDRHDFFIDILDIHSGEDVREQIKTVVIPGWSNRSRPHQNRTLPFAISSPSLPPKDVYTINEDNESIEGIPVAKPNHREKDIYDKHN
;
A
#
# COMPACT_ATOMS: atom_id res chain seq x y z
N MET A 1 -7.49 -40.46 0.96
CA MET A 1 -8.50 -39.39 0.81
C MET A 1 -8.09 -38.26 1.74
N VAL A 2 -7.34 -37.29 1.22
CA VAL A 2 -7.00 -36.07 1.99
C VAL A 2 -8.31 -35.31 2.17
N ASN A 3 -8.67 -35.03 3.41
CA ASN A 3 -9.96 -34.48 3.77
C ASN A 3 -10.09 -33.08 3.14
N ILE A 4 -11.14 -32.87 2.35
CA ILE A 4 -11.35 -31.66 1.55
C ILE A 4 -11.39 -30.42 2.47
N TYR A 5 -11.90 -30.60 3.69
CA TYR A 5 -11.89 -29.58 4.75
C TYR A 5 -10.48 -29.21 5.23
N THR A 6 -9.55 -30.17 5.34
CA THR A 6 -8.15 -29.82 5.65
C THR A 6 -7.47 -29.10 4.51
N VAL A 7 -7.87 -29.33 3.25
CA VAL A 7 -7.31 -28.62 2.10
C VAL A 7 -7.85 -27.18 2.08
N GLU A 8 -9.15 -26.96 2.27
CA GLU A 8 -9.72 -25.60 2.38
C GLU A 8 -9.16 -24.81 3.58
N VAL A 9 -9.00 -25.45 4.74
CA VAL A 9 -8.42 -24.81 5.94
C VAL A 9 -6.93 -24.49 5.75
N VAL A 10 -6.17 -25.36 5.08
CA VAL A 10 -4.74 -25.12 4.79
C VAL A 10 -4.53 -24.07 3.68
N ILE A 11 -5.41 -24.02 2.67
CA ILE A 11 -5.38 -22.95 1.65
C ILE A 11 -5.73 -21.60 2.31
N HIS A 12 -6.70 -21.56 3.24
CA HIS A 12 -6.99 -20.35 4.00
C HIS A 12 -5.85 -19.88 4.92
N LEU A 13 -4.94 -20.78 5.32
CA LEU A 13 -3.75 -20.46 6.13
C LEU A 13 -2.56 -19.92 5.31
N THR A 14 -2.66 -19.86 3.98
CA THR A 14 -1.53 -19.43 3.10
C THR A 14 -1.82 -18.20 2.25
N ILE A 15 -3.03 -17.66 2.31
CA ILE A 15 -3.41 -16.45 1.57
C ILE A 15 -3.17 -15.26 2.50
N GLY A 16 -2.13 -14.48 2.21
CA GLY A 16 -1.86 -13.22 2.91
C GLY A 16 -2.99 -12.19 2.72
N ILE A 17 -2.92 -11.07 3.41
CA ILE A 17 -3.97 -10.03 3.34
C ILE A 17 -3.74 -9.03 2.21
N PHE A 18 -2.52 -8.88 1.70
CA PHE A 18 -2.19 -8.03 0.55
C PHE A 18 -2.34 -8.79 -0.77
N GLY A 19 -2.75 -8.09 -1.84
CA GLY A 19 -2.85 -8.71 -3.17
C GLY A 19 -4.08 -9.58 -3.40
N VAL A 20 -5.02 -9.63 -2.44
CA VAL A 20 -6.21 -10.48 -2.51
C VAL A 20 -7.47 -9.67 -2.82
N PRO A 21 -8.51 -10.28 -3.43
CA PRO A 21 -9.76 -9.61 -3.68
C PRO A 21 -10.35 -8.98 -2.40
N LEU A 22 -10.90 -7.78 -2.53
CA LEU A 22 -11.43 -7.02 -1.38
C LEU A 22 -12.49 -7.81 -0.60
N CYS A 23 -13.37 -8.52 -1.30
CA CYS A 23 -14.40 -9.35 -0.70
C CYS A 23 -13.84 -10.52 0.13
N ASP A 24 -12.64 -11.00 -0.18
CA ASP A 24 -11.96 -12.02 0.62
C ASP A 24 -11.25 -11.40 1.82
N ALA A 25 -10.57 -10.27 1.63
CA ALA A 25 -9.89 -9.55 2.71
C ALA A 25 -10.86 -9.15 3.83
N ILE A 26 -12.06 -8.67 3.47
CA ILE A 26 -13.09 -8.23 4.42
C ILE A 26 -13.62 -9.37 5.28
N LYS A 27 -13.63 -10.62 4.82
CA LYS A 27 -14.05 -11.78 5.66
C LYS A 27 -13.21 -11.92 6.93
N THR A 28 -11.96 -11.47 6.87
CA THR A 28 -11.02 -11.46 7.99
C THR A 28 -10.71 -10.06 8.50
N GLY A 29 -11.47 -9.06 8.04
CA GLY A 29 -11.30 -7.66 8.42
C GLY A 29 -11.82 -7.37 9.83
N SER A 30 -11.91 -6.08 10.15
CA SER A 30 -12.31 -5.58 11.45
C SER A 30 -13.25 -4.36 11.31
N PRO A 31 -14.15 -4.12 12.28
CA PRO A 31 -15.04 -2.96 12.25
C PRO A 31 -14.25 -1.66 12.47
N LEU A 32 -14.57 -0.61 11.73
CA LEU A 32 -14.03 0.73 11.86
C LEU A 32 -15.11 1.74 11.46
N TRP A 33 -15.51 2.60 12.40
CA TRP A 33 -16.44 3.72 12.17
C TRP A 33 -17.71 3.31 11.40
N GLY A 34 -18.45 2.33 11.92
CA GLY A 34 -19.69 1.83 11.31
C GLY A 34 -19.52 1.07 9.99
N SER A 35 -18.29 0.63 9.65
CA SER A 35 -18.00 -0.14 8.44
C SER A 35 -17.05 -1.30 8.72
N TYR A 36 -17.07 -2.34 7.89
CA TYR A 36 -16.14 -3.47 8.02
C TYR A 36 -15.06 -3.37 6.96
N VAL A 37 -13.79 -3.33 7.38
CA VAL A 37 -12.65 -3.05 6.49
C VAL A 37 -11.48 -4.01 6.73
N PRO A 38 -10.61 -4.23 5.74
CA PRO A 38 -9.41 -5.06 5.90
C PRO A 38 -8.49 -4.59 7.03
N ASP A 39 -7.85 -5.53 7.72
CA ASP A 39 -7.00 -5.26 8.89
C ASP A 39 -5.88 -4.22 8.63
N PRO A 40 -5.19 -4.19 7.46
CA PRO A 40 -4.18 -3.16 7.19
C PRO A 40 -4.76 -1.75 7.24
N VAL A 41 -6.00 -1.56 6.76
CA VAL A 41 -6.69 -0.26 6.81
C VAL A 41 -7.14 0.02 8.24
N HIS A 42 -7.79 -0.95 8.90
CA HIS A 42 -8.28 -0.82 10.27
C HIS A 42 -7.17 -0.41 11.25
N LEU A 43 -6.10 -1.20 11.32
CA LEU A 43 -5.01 -1.03 12.29
C LEU A 43 -4.25 0.28 12.05
N CYS A 44 -3.94 0.61 10.79
CA CYS A 44 -3.25 1.85 10.47
C CYS A 44 -4.12 3.07 10.75
N PHE A 45 -5.40 3.06 10.35
CA PHE A 45 -6.28 4.21 10.57
C PHE A 45 -6.55 4.45 12.04
N LEU A 46 -6.73 3.40 12.83
CA LEU A 46 -6.90 3.53 14.27
C LEU A 46 -5.70 4.22 14.93
N GLU A 47 -4.48 3.79 14.59
CA GLU A 47 -3.26 4.37 15.17
C GLU A 47 -2.98 5.80 14.66
N ILE A 48 -3.22 6.08 13.37
CA ILE A 48 -3.14 7.43 12.81
C ILE A 48 -4.15 8.36 13.48
N TYR A 49 -5.38 7.90 13.71
CA TYR A 49 -6.39 8.69 14.41
C TYR A 49 -5.97 9.00 15.85
N LYS A 50 -5.40 8.01 16.55
CA LYS A 50 -4.97 8.13 17.94
C LYS A 50 -3.84 9.13 18.16
N ARG A 51 -2.82 9.15 17.28
CA ARG A 51 -1.61 9.98 17.51
C ARG A 51 -1.09 10.77 16.30
N GLY A 52 -1.57 10.47 15.10
CA GLY A 52 -0.99 10.96 13.85
C GLY A 52 -1.64 12.19 13.24
N LEU A 53 -2.85 12.60 13.67
CA LEU A 53 -3.64 13.63 12.97
C LEU A 53 -2.95 15.01 12.82
N ARG A 54 -1.95 15.32 13.64
CA ARG A 54 -1.19 16.58 13.59
C ARG A 54 0.14 16.45 12.84
N THR A 55 0.52 15.27 12.38
CA THR A 55 1.78 15.03 11.65
C THR A 55 1.75 15.71 10.29
N GLU A 56 2.78 16.49 9.97
CA GLU A 56 2.87 17.22 8.70
C GLU A 56 2.90 16.27 7.50
N GLY A 57 2.06 16.52 6.49
CA GLY A 57 2.11 15.79 5.23
C GLY A 57 1.59 14.35 5.29
N LEU A 58 0.64 14.06 6.19
CA LEU A 58 -0.09 12.77 6.22
C LEU A 58 -0.51 12.32 4.82
N PHE A 59 -0.26 11.06 4.48
CA PHE A 59 -0.49 10.45 3.17
C PHE A 59 0.33 11.04 2.00
N ARG A 60 0.81 12.28 2.07
CA ARG A 60 1.69 12.90 1.07
C ARG A 60 3.13 12.41 1.19
N LEU A 61 3.70 12.52 2.39
CA LEU A 61 5.07 12.06 2.66
C LEU A 61 5.13 10.54 2.72
N SER A 62 6.27 9.98 2.33
CA SER A 62 6.51 8.53 2.34
C SER A 62 7.27 8.14 3.60
N GLY A 63 6.76 7.13 4.31
CA GLY A 63 7.53 6.46 5.36
C GLY A 63 8.68 5.61 4.84
N ALA A 64 9.42 5.01 5.76
CA ALA A 64 10.55 4.16 5.45
C ALA A 64 10.09 2.92 4.68
N THR A 65 10.65 2.69 3.49
CA THR A 65 10.29 1.56 2.63
C THR A 65 10.57 0.21 3.29
N SER A 66 11.62 0.13 4.12
CA SER A 66 11.94 -1.05 4.92
C SER A 66 10.84 -1.39 5.91
N GLU A 67 10.33 -0.41 6.66
CA GLU A 67 9.26 -0.63 7.65
C GLU A 67 7.93 -0.99 6.96
N VAL A 68 7.63 -0.37 5.82
CA VAL A 68 6.44 -0.72 5.02
C VAL A 68 6.51 -2.17 4.53
N SER A 69 7.68 -2.59 4.02
CA SER A 69 7.90 -3.97 3.56
C SER A 69 7.86 -4.97 4.71
N GLU A 70 8.40 -4.60 5.87
CA GLU A 70 8.36 -5.42 7.08
C GLU A 70 6.92 -5.62 7.55
N LEU A 71 6.15 -4.54 7.71
CA LEU A 71 4.74 -4.60 8.11
C LEU A 71 3.88 -5.43 7.15
N GLU A 72 4.06 -5.26 5.83
CA GLU A 72 3.39 -6.09 4.84
C GLU A 72 3.72 -7.58 5.04
N THR A 73 5.01 -7.90 5.22
CA THR A 73 5.47 -9.27 5.41
C THR A 73 4.86 -9.89 6.66
N ILE A 74 4.87 -9.15 7.78
CA ILE A 74 4.26 -9.58 9.04
C ILE A 74 2.75 -9.80 8.86
N MET A 75 2.03 -8.82 8.31
CA MET A 75 0.59 -8.92 8.14
C MET A 75 0.17 -10.05 7.18
N ASN A 76 0.96 -10.37 6.17
CA ASN A 76 0.71 -11.50 5.28
C ASN A 76 0.98 -12.86 5.93
N ALA A 77 1.92 -12.93 6.86
CA ALA A 77 2.26 -14.16 7.58
C ALA A 77 1.32 -14.45 8.76
N CYS A 78 0.69 -13.42 9.32
CA CYS A 78 -0.20 -13.53 10.47
C CYS A 78 -1.65 -13.87 10.08
N SER A 79 -2.31 -14.71 10.89
CA SER A 79 -3.76 -14.85 10.90
C SER A 79 -4.47 -13.56 11.35
N SER A 80 -5.79 -13.46 11.19
CA SER A 80 -6.58 -12.30 11.63
C SER A 80 -6.40 -11.99 13.12
N GLU A 81 -6.39 -13.02 13.98
CA GLU A 81 -6.21 -12.83 15.41
C GLU A 81 -4.79 -12.37 15.78
N GLU A 82 -3.77 -12.87 15.09
CA GLU A 82 -2.39 -12.44 15.28
C GLU A 82 -2.16 -11.01 14.79
N ARG A 83 -2.79 -10.61 13.67
CA ARG A 83 -2.68 -9.23 13.16
C ARG A 83 -3.16 -8.19 14.17
N LYS A 84 -4.20 -8.50 14.94
CA LYS A 84 -4.73 -7.63 16.00
C LYS A 84 -3.74 -7.41 17.16
N LEU A 85 -2.71 -8.25 17.29
CA LEU A 85 -1.67 -8.15 18.31
C LEU A 85 -0.45 -7.35 17.84
N ILE A 86 -0.40 -6.92 16.57
CA ILE A 86 0.70 -6.11 16.04
C ILE A 86 0.66 -4.73 16.71
N ASP A 87 1.76 -4.35 17.37
CA ASP A 87 1.89 -3.03 17.98
C ASP A 87 2.20 -1.97 16.92
N MET A 88 1.16 -1.32 16.42
CA MET A 88 1.27 -0.26 15.42
C MET A 88 1.96 1.01 15.94
N SER A 89 2.14 1.15 17.26
CA SER A 89 2.76 2.33 17.86
C SER A 89 4.28 2.40 17.69
N GLU A 90 4.91 1.25 17.37
CA GLU A 90 6.35 1.14 17.11
C GLU A 90 6.76 1.69 15.73
N TYR A 91 5.81 1.92 14.83
CA TYR A 91 6.09 2.35 13.45
C TYR A 91 5.85 3.86 13.24
N ASP A 92 6.58 4.48 12.32
CA ASP A 92 6.36 5.89 11.99
C ASP A 92 4.98 6.15 11.35
N ILE A 93 4.40 7.33 11.58
CA ILE A 93 3.09 7.69 11.01
C ILE A 93 3.11 7.70 9.48
N HIS A 94 4.21 8.16 8.86
CA HIS A 94 4.33 8.12 7.41
C HIS A 94 4.46 6.68 6.90
N THR A 95 5.04 5.77 7.68
CA THR A 95 5.06 4.33 7.37
C THR A 95 3.64 3.78 7.37
N LEU A 96 2.82 4.09 8.37
CA LEU A 96 1.42 3.65 8.42
C LEU A 96 0.61 4.19 7.24
N THR A 97 0.74 5.48 6.91
CA THR A 97 0.05 6.05 5.74
C THR A 97 0.54 5.45 4.42
N SER A 98 1.84 5.14 4.30
CA SER A 98 2.40 4.46 3.14
C SER A 98 1.89 3.03 3.00
N LEU A 99 1.74 2.30 4.11
CA LEU A 99 1.21 0.95 4.12
C LEU A 99 -0.25 0.92 3.66
N VAL A 100 -1.08 1.86 4.13
CA VAL A 100 -2.47 1.98 3.63
C VAL A 100 -2.48 2.24 2.12
N LYS A 101 -1.71 3.22 1.64
CA LYS A 101 -1.63 3.49 0.19
C LYS A 101 -1.19 2.26 -0.58
N LYS A 102 -0.24 1.49 -0.05
CA LYS A 102 0.23 0.24 -0.66
C LYS A 102 -0.87 -0.81 -0.70
N TYR A 103 -1.55 -1.05 0.42
CA TYR A 103 -2.66 -1.99 0.49
C TYR A 103 -3.72 -1.70 -0.59
N LEU A 104 -4.18 -0.44 -0.68
CA LEU A 104 -5.21 -0.03 -1.64
C LEU A 104 -4.75 -0.17 -3.10
N ARG A 105 -3.46 0.07 -3.39
CA ARG A 105 -2.89 -0.11 -4.74
C ARG A 105 -2.71 -1.57 -5.12
N ASP A 106 -2.47 -2.44 -4.15
CA ASP A 106 -2.17 -3.85 -4.38
C ASP A 106 -3.45 -4.68 -4.49
N LEU A 107 -4.63 -4.09 -4.27
CA LEU A 107 -5.90 -4.75 -4.55
C LEU A 107 -5.97 -5.18 -6.02
N PRO A 108 -6.41 -6.42 -6.33
CA PRO A 108 -6.57 -6.89 -7.70
C PRO A 108 -7.52 -6.04 -8.54
N GLU A 109 -8.54 -5.48 -7.89
CA GLU A 109 -9.44 -4.48 -8.45
C GLU A 109 -9.40 -3.22 -7.57
N PRO A 110 -9.28 -2.01 -8.15
CA PRO A 110 -9.23 -0.77 -7.38
C PRO A 110 -10.47 -0.56 -6.51
N VAL A 111 -10.30 0.25 -5.45
CA VAL A 111 -11.38 0.62 -4.51
C VAL A 111 -12.60 1.17 -5.23
N ILE A 112 -12.41 1.97 -6.28
CA ILE A 112 -13.46 2.31 -7.24
C ILE A 112 -13.35 1.34 -8.42
N PRO A 113 -14.24 0.34 -8.54
CA PRO A 113 -14.14 -0.70 -9.57
C PRO A 113 -14.16 -0.11 -10.98
N ASN A 114 -13.43 -0.74 -11.90
CA ASN A 114 -13.27 -0.24 -13.27
C ASN A 114 -14.61 -0.12 -14.01
N SER A 115 -15.57 -0.98 -13.68
CA SER A 115 -16.94 -0.97 -14.22
C SER A 115 -17.73 0.32 -13.92
N PHE A 116 -17.33 1.08 -12.90
CA PHE A 116 -17.97 2.35 -12.55
C PHE A 116 -17.26 3.57 -13.14
N HIS A 117 -16.03 3.42 -13.69
CA HIS A 117 -15.22 4.58 -14.11
C HIS A 117 -15.93 5.45 -15.15
N GLU A 118 -16.66 4.85 -16.09
CA GLU A 118 -17.40 5.60 -17.10
C GLU A 118 -18.51 6.46 -16.47
N GLN A 119 -19.22 5.95 -15.46
CA GLN A 119 -20.27 6.70 -14.75
C GLN A 119 -19.69 7.90 -13.99
N PHE A 120 -18.52 7.76 -13.39
CA PHE A 120 -17.84 8.89 -12.74
C PHE A 120 -17.30 9.89 -13.78
N GLN A 121 -16.85 9.42 -14.95
CA GLN A 121 -16.33 10.29 -16.01
C GLN A 121 -17.41 11.07 -16.75
N SER A 122 -18.65 10.57 -16.77
CA SER A 122 -19.79 11.26 -17.37
C SER A 122 -20.42 12.33 -16.47
N ILE A 123 -19.93 12.50 -15.24
CA ILE A 123 -20.44 13.55 -14.33
C ILE A 123 -20.05 14.92 -14.87
N GLU A 124 -21.05 15.66 -15.35
CA GLU A 124 -20.96 17.04 -15.81
C GLU A 124 -22.14 17.88 -15.21
N ASN A 125 -21.98 19.21 -15.12
CA ASN A 125 -23.03 20.22 -14.82
C ASN A 125 -23.51 20.37 -13.35
N ASP A 126 -24.51 21.25 -13.14
CA ASP A 126 -25.00 21.84 -11.87
C ASP A 126 -25.44 20.87 -10.74
N HIS A 127 -25.37 19.55 -10.94
CA HIS A 127 -25.81 18.53 -9.96
C HIS A 127 -24.75 17.48 -9.64
N VAL A 128 -23.46 17.83 -9.80
CA VAL A 128 -22.32 16.92 -9.56
C VAL A 128 -22.43 16.12 -8.26
N ILE A 129 -22.77 16.79 -7.16
CA ILE A 129 -22.82 16.15 -5.83
C ILE A 129 -23.90 15.07 -5.74
N HIS A 130 -25.08 15.31 -6.35
CA HIS A 130 -26.17 14.33 -6.34
C HIS A 130 -25.89 13.13 -7.25
N GLN A 131 -25.28 13.36 -8.43
CA GLN A 131 -24.85 12.28 -9.32
C GLN A 131 -23.78 11.41 -8.64
N LEU A 132 -22.81 12.07 -8.00
CA LEU A 132 -21.74 11.40 -7.26
C LEU A 132 -22.29 10.56 -6.11
N ALA A 133 -23.27 11.08 -5.36
CA ALA A 133 -23.96 10.34 -4.31
C ALA A 133 -24.68 9.09 -4.85
N ALA A 134 -25.40 9.21 -5.96
CA ALA A 134 -26.10 8.09 -6.58
C ALA A 134 -25.13 6.98 -7.02
N ILE A 135 -23.99 7.36 -7.62
CA ILE A 135 -22.98 6.39 -8.04
C ILE A 135 -22.33 5.74 -6.82
N ILE A 136 -21.89 6.52 -5.82
CA ILE A 136 -21.24 5.99 -4.60
C ILE A 136 -22.16 5.02 -3.85
N THR A 137 -23.45 5.34 -3.71
CA THR A 137 -24.42 4.46 -3.02
C THR A 137 -24.67 3.15 -3.78
N SER A 138 -24.50 3.15 -5.10
CA SER A 138 -24.63 1.97 -5.97
C SER A 138 -23.39 1.07 -6.02
N LEU A 139 -22.26 1.50 -5.46
CA LEU A 139 -21.05 0.66 -5.39
C LEU A 139 -21.29 -0.60 -4.55
N PRO A 140 -20.52 -1.68 -4.78
CA PRO A 140 -20.56 -2.87 -3.93
C PRO A 140 -20.29 -2.51 -2.46
N SER A 141 -20.92 -3.25 -1.53
CA SER A 141 -20.89 -2.92 -0.09
C SER A 141 -19.47 -2.76 0.45
N ASP A 142 -18.60 -3.68 0.08
CA ASP A 142 -17.19 -3.73 0.47
C ASP A 142 -16.41 -2.49 0.03
N ASN A 143 -16.64 -2.03 -1.21
CA ASN A 143 -16.04 -0.82 -1.75
C ASN A 143 -16.59 0.43 -1.07
N LYS A 144 -17.90 0.46 -0.75
CA LYS A 144 -18.53 1.55 0.00
C LYS A 144 -17.92 1.68 1.39
N HIS A 145 -17.69 0.58 2.11
CA HIS A 145 -17.06 0.59 3.42
C HIS A 145 -15.65 1.20 3.38
N LEU A 146 -14.83 0.83 2.39
CA LEU A 146 -13.51 1.44 2.23
C LEU A 146 -13.59 2.94 1.94
N ILE A 147 -14.42 3.36 0.99
CA ILE A 147 -14.59 4.78 0.67
C ILE A 147 -15.07 5.55 1.90
N HIS A 148 -16.02 4.98 2.65
CA HIS A 148 -16.57 5.56 3.85
C HIS A 148 -15.49 5.85 4.90
N VAL A 149 -14.69 4.85 5.29
CA VAL A 149 -13.63 5.06 6.28
C VAL A 149 -12.51 5.98 5.77
N ILE A 150 -12.23 5.98 4.46
CA ILE A 150 -11.25 6.91 3.86
C ILE A 150 -11.76 8.35 3.99
N LEU A 151 -13.04 8.60 3.71
CA LEU A 151 -13.65 9.93 3.86
C LEU A 151 -13.69 10.38 5.32
N ILE A 152 -13.99 9.48 6.26
CA ILE A 152 -13.92 9.79 7.69
C ILE A 152 -12.47 10.15 8.07
N MET A 153 -11.48 9.35 7.69
CA MET A 153 -10.08 9.66 7.98
C MET A 153 -9.68 11.01 7.38
N ALA A 154 -10.01 11.25 6.11
CA ALA A 154 -9.75 12.54 5.46
C ALA A 154 -10.41 13.70 6.21
N ALA A 155 -11.63 13.52 6.72
CA ALA A 155 -12.32 14.48 7.56
C ALA A 155 -11.55 14.79 8.86
N GLN A 156 -11.05 13.77 9.54
CA GLN A 156 -10.25 13.97 10.75
C GLN A 156 -8.92 14.68 10.44
N VAL A 157 -8.28 14.36 9.31
CA VAL A 157 -7.09 15.09 8.85
C VAL A 157 -7.42 16.56 8.57
N GLN A 158 -8.52 16.85 7.88
CA GLN A 158 -8.92 18.24 7.58
C GLN A 158 -9.15 19.08 8.83
N LYS A 159 -9.71 18.50 9.91
CA LYS A 159 -9.88 19.22 11.19
C LYS A 159 -8.57 19.72 11.80
N HIS A 160 -7.43 19.14 11.39
CA HIS A 160 -6.10 19.49 11.86
C HIS A 160 -5.22 20.10 10.76
N VAL A 161 -5.80 20.64 9.67
CA VAL A 161 -5.07 21.17 8.50
C VAL A 161 -4.00 22.21 8.87
N ASN A 162 -4.23 23.02 9.90
CA ASN A 162 -3.27 24.03 10.39
C ASN A 162 -1.98 23.43 10.97
N ASN A 163 -1.98 22.14 11.31
CA ASN A 163 -0.80 21.42 11.79
C ASN A 163 -0.25 20.48 10.72
N ASN A 164 -1.12 19.67 10.11
CA ASN A 164 -0.67 18.64 9.17
C ASN A 164 -0.46 19.16 7.74
N MET A 165 -0.89 20.38 7.40
CA MET A 165 -0.69 21.00 6.09
C MET A 165 -1.27 20.20 4.91
N MET A 166 -2.33 19.43 5.15
CA MET A 166 -3.03 18.63 4.14
C MET A 166 -4.44 19.17 3.92
N CYS A 167 -4.65 19.97 2.86
CA CYS A 167 -5.97 20.43 2.42
C CYS A 167 -6.69 19.38 1.54
N PRO A 168 -7.97 19.58 1.16
CA PRO A 168 -8.72 18.62 0.35
C PRO A 168 -8.05 18.33 -0.99
N GLU A 169 -7.48 19.34 -1.65
CA GLU A 169 -6.72 19.19 -2.90
C GLU A 169 -5.51 18.29 -2.70
N ALA A 170 -4.72 18.54 -1.64
CA ALA A 170 -3.52 17.75 -1.36
C ALA A 170 -3.87 16.29 -1.10
N LEU A 171 -4.91 16.01 -0.31
CA LEU A 171 -5.37 14.63 -0.07
C LEU A 171 -5.93 13.99 -1.34
N ALA A 172 -6.69 14.73 -2.15
CA ALA A 172 -7.26 14.22 -3.39
C ALA A 172 -6.19 13.77 -4.40
N THR A 173 -5.08 14.51 -4.51
CA THR A 173 -3.96 14.11 -5.39
C THR A 173 -3.31 12.79 -4.98
N VAL A 174 -3.47 12.38 -3.72
CA VAL A 174 -2.96 11.12 -3.20
C VAL A 174 -4.00 10.00 -3.35
N PHE A 175 -5.23 10.23 -2.90
CA PHE A 175 -6.25 9.18 -2.87
C PHE A 175 -6.84 8.87 -4.25
N ALA A 176 -6.96 9.84 -5.15
CA ALA A 176 -7.50 9.63 -6.49
C ALA A 176 -6.75 8.53 -7.26
N PRO A 177 -5.44 8.64 -7.53
CA PRO A 177 -4.73 7.63 -8.30
C PRO A 177 -4.66 6.27 -7.59
N VAL A 178 -4.59 6.26 -6.25
CA VAL A 178 -4.51 5.04 -5.43
C VAL A 178 -5.84 4.28 -5.46
N CYS A 179 -6.97 4.96 -5.31
CA CYS A 179 -8.27 4.32 -5.22
C CYS A 179 -8.89 3.98 -6.59
N THR A 180 -8.38 4.55 -7.68
CA THR A 180 -8.86 4.27 -9.05
C THR A 180 -7.88 3.43 -9.87
N GLY A 181 -6.73 3.04 -9.29
CA GLY A 181 -5.70 2.26 -9.99
C GLY A 181 -4.95 3.01 -11.10
N LEU A 182 -5.11 4.33 -11.23
CA LEU A 182 -4.50 5.11 -12.32
C LEU A 182 -2.97 5.19 -12.22
N GLU A 183 -2.39 4.92 -11.05
CA GLU A 183 -0.94 4.86 -10.87
C GLU A 183 -0.29 3.74 -11.69
N HIS A 184 -0.93 2.57 -11.77
CA HIS A 184 -0.42 1.41 -12.52
C HIS A 184 -0.44 1.67 -14.02
N SER A 185 -1.51 2.29 -14.53
CA SER A 185 -1.64 2.66 -15.94
C SER A 185 -0.49 3.53 -16.46
N LEU A 186 0.04 4.46 -15.65
CA LEU A 186 1.21 5.27 -16.04
C LEU A 186 2.50 4.46 -16.14
N LYS A 187 2.69 3.48 -15.25
CA LYS A 187 3.89 2.62 -15.25
C LYS A 187 3.91 1.77 -16.52
N ASP A 188 2.77 1.22 -16.91
CA ASP A 188 2.63 0.41 -18.13
C ASP A 188 2.90 1.23 -19.41
N ILE A 189 2.41 2.48 -19.46
CA ILE A 189 2.68 3.41 -20.56
C ILE A 189 4.19 3.72 -20.67
N LYS A 190 4.87 3.97 -19.55
CA LYS A 190 6.33 4.23 -19.52
C LYS A 190 7.18 3.01 -19.91
N ILE A 191 6.73 1.81 -19.56
CA ILE A 191 7.42 0.57 -19.93
C ILE A 191 7.29 0.30 -21.44
N SER A 192 6.08 0.47 -22.00
CA SER A 192 5.78 0.21 -23.40
C SER A 192 6.46 1.21 -24.37
N THR A 193 6.63 2.45 -23.94
CA THR A 193 7.37 3.48 -24.70
C THR A 193 8.87 3.17 -24.76
N SER A 194 9.44 2.66 -23.68
CA SER A 194 10.88 2.35 -23.58
C SER A 194 11.29 1.12 -24.41
N SER A 195 10.43 0.09 -24.49
CA SER A 195 10.66 -1.13 -25.29
C SER A 195 10.54 -0.88 -26.81
N THR A 196 9.68 0.06 -27.23
CA THR A 196 9.50 0.40 -28.66
C THR A 196 10.72 1.12 -29.26
N ILE A 197 11.52 1.80 -28.43
CA ILE A 197 12.68 2.60 -28.88
C ILE A 197 13.94 1.75 -29.09
N SER A 198 14.03 0.58 -28.46
CA SER A 198 15.27 -0.20 -28.31
C SER A 198 15.48 -1.30 -29.37
N SER A 199 14.48 -1.66 -30.17
CA SER A 199 14.64 -2.64 -31.25
C SER A 199 14.77 -1.99 -32.63
N THR A 200 15.97 -1.85 -33.23
CA THR A 200 16.07 -1.57 -34.68
C THR A 200 17.39 -2.02 -35.33
N SER A 201 17.29 -2.88 -36.35
CA SER A 201 18.31 -3.19 -37.35
C SER A 201 18.18 -2.31 -38.62
N ILE A 202 19.17 -2.41 -39.51
CA ILE A 202 19.52 -1.45 -40.57
C ILE A 202 18.56 -1.53 -41.78
N GLY A 203 17.74 -0.48 -42.01
CA GLY A 203 16.84 -0.35 -43.19
C GLY A 203 16.10 1.01 -43.31
N SER A 204 15.75 1.40 -44.55
CA SER A 204 15.43 2.75 -45.10
C SER A 204 14.72 3.83 -44.23
N THR A 205 15.19 5.07 -44.38
CA THR A 205 15.09 6.19 -43.40
C THR A 205 13.76 6.95 -43.34
N PHE A 206 13.08 7.21 -44.47
CA PHE A 206 11.91 8.13 -44.51
C PHE A 206 10.61 7.51 -43.97
N LYS A 207 10.27 6.28 -44.40
CA LYS A 207 9.09 5.55 -43.89
C LYS A 207 9.21 5.29 -42.38
N ARG A 208 10.43 5.05 -41.89
CA ARG A 208 10.76 4.89 -40.47
C ARG A 208 10.57 6.18 -39.67
N GLN A 209 10.99 7.32 -40.21
CA GLN A 209 10.77 8.62 -39.57
C GLN A 209 9.26 8.94 -39.44
N LYS A 210 8.47 8.73 -40.50
CA LYS A 210 7.00 8.93 -40.44
C LYS A 210 6.33 7.99 -39.44
N LYS A 211 6.71 6.70 -39.41
CA LYS A 211 6.18 5.74 -38.43
C LYS A 211 6.54 6.12 -36.99
N ARG A 212 7.78 6.59 -36.77
CA ARG A 212 8.23 7.07 -35.45
C ARG A 212 7.49 8.34 -35.01
N ALA A 213 7.27 9.29 -35.92
CA ALA A 213 6.49 10.49 -35.64
C ALA A 213 5.04 10.15 -35.24
N ASN A 214 4.39 9.24 -35.98
CA ASN A 214 3.04 8.78 -35.64
C ASN A 214 2.98 8.05 -34.29
N ALA A 215 3.96 7.21 -33.98
CA ALA A 215 4.03 6.52 -32.69
C ALA A 215 4.23 7.51 -31.53
N LEU A 216 5.08 8.53 -31.72
CA LEU A 216 5.29 9.59 -30.73
C LEU A 216 4.02 10.42 -30.51
N GLN A 217 3.30 10.77 -31.60
CA GLN A 217 2.02 11.48 -31.49
C GLN A 217 0.99 10.64 -30.72
N GLN A 218 0.83 9.38 -31.09
CA GLN A 218 -0.09 8.47 -30.39
C GLN A 218 0.23 8.34 -28.90
N THR A 219 1.52 8.27 -28.54
CA THR A 219 1.92 8.25 -27.12
C THR A 219 1.61 9.57 -26.41
N SER A 220 1.74 10.71 -27.09
CA SER A 220 1.38 12.03 -26.55
C SER A 220 -0.12 12.08 -26.24
N ASP A 221 -0.96 11.66 -27.19
CA ASP A 221 -2.41 11.68 -27.04
C ASP A 221 -2.87 10.79 -25.86
N ILE A 222 -2.25 9.62 -25.68
CA ILE A 222 -2.52 8.72 -24.55
C ILE A 222 -2.12 9.37 -23.22
N ILE A 223 -0.96 10.03 -23.15
CA ILE A 223 -0.50 10.72 -21.94
C ILE A 223 -1.45 11.87 -21.60
N GLU A 224 -1.84 12.68 -22.58
CA GLU A 224 -2.80 13.77 -22.39
C GLU A 224 -4.15 13.28 -21.89
N GLN A 225 -4.67 12.18 -22.46
CA GLN A 225 -5.90 11.56 -22.00
C GLN A 225 -5.78 11.05 -20.56
N HIS A 226 -4.63 10.45 -20.20
CA HIS A 226 -4.37 10.02 -18.82
C HIS A 226 -4.35 11.20 -17.85
N ILE A 227 -3.63 12.27 -18.19
CA ILE A 227 -3.58 13.51 -17.39
C ILE A 227 -4.98 14.08 -17.18
N LYS A 228 -5.80 14.15 -18.24
CA LYS A 228 -7.18 14.64 -18.17
C LYS A 228 -8.03 13.75 -17.26
N ARG A 229 -7.95 12.42 -17.40
CA ARG A 229 -8.65 11.47 -16.53
C ARG A 229 -8.22 11.61 -15.08
N ASN A 230 -6.92 11.68 -14.81
CA ASN A 230 -6.40 11.82 -13.46
C ASN A 230 -6.81 13.15 -12.81
N LYS A 231 -6.83 14.25 -13.58
CA LYS A 231 -7.36 15.52 -13.12
C LYS A 231 -8.84 15.41 -12.73
N HIS A 232 -9.67 14.81 -13.59
CA HIS A 232 -11.10 14.62 -13.30
C HIS A 232 -11.33 13.81 -12.02
N TRP A 233 -10.58 12.71 -11.84
CA TRP A 233 -10.64 11.94 -10.60
C TRP A 233 -10.16 12.72 -9.38
N THR A 234 -9.11 13.52 -9.53
CA THR A 234 -8.64 14.40 -8.45
C THR A 234 -9.71 15.42 -8.07
N ASP A 235 -10.43 15.99 -9.04
CA ASP A 235 -11.54 16.91 -8.79
C ASP A 235 -12.71 16.20 -8.08
N ILE A 236 -13.06 14.97 -8.48
CA ILE A 236 -14.05 14.14 -7.80
C ILE A 236 -13.67 13.90 -6.33
N TRP A 237 -12.47 13.41 -6.08
CA TRP A 237 -11.99 13.14 -4.72
C TRP A 237 -11.93 14.41 -3.88
N ARG A 238 -11.50 15.53 -4.46
CA ARG A 238 -11.53 16.84 -3.78
C ARG A 238 -12.95 17.18 -3.35
N MET A 239 -13.93 17.07 -4.24
CA MET A 239 -15.34 17.35 -3.91
C MET A 239 -15.88 16.43 -2.82
N MET A 240 -15.52 15.13 -2.83
CA MET A 240 -15.94 14.19 -1.80
C MET A 240 -15.34 14.55 -0.43
N ILE A 241 -14.06 14.93 -0.40
CA ILE A 241 -13.36 15.30 0.84
C ILE A 241 -13.86 16.65 1.38
N ASP A 242 -14.08 17.63 0.50
CA ASP A 242 -14.57 18.96 0.87
C ASP A 242 -16.02 18.92 1.37
N ARG A 243 -16.84 18.03 0.80
CA ARG A 243 -18.24 17.81 1.19
C ARG A 243 -18.42 16.53 2.02
N HIS A 244 -17.41 16.19 2.82
CA HIS A 244 -17.36 14.93 3.54
C HIS A 244 -18.56 14.66 4.44
N ASP A 245 -19.11 15.66 5.13
CA ASP A 245 -20.26 15.50 6.03
C ASP A 245 -21.45 14.92 5.26
N PHE A 246 -21.71 15.45 4.06
CA PHE A 246 -22.79 14.95 3.20
C PHE A 246 -22.53 13.50 2.80
N PHE A 247 -21.35 13.17 2.28
CA PHE A 247 -21.05 11.81 1.80
C PHE A 247 -20.96 10.77 2.92
N ILE A 248 -20.43 11.15 4.08
CA ILE A 248 -20.43 10.31 5.29
C ILE A 248 -21.87 10.05 5.71
N ASP A 249 -22.70 11.08 5.83
CA ASP A 249 -24.10 10.91 6.23
C ASP A 249 -24.87 9.99 5.26
N ILE A 250 -24.66 10.09 3.93
CA ILE A 250 -25.36 9.17 2.99
C ILE A 250 -24.90 7.71 3.14
N LEU A 251 -23.62 7.51 3.46
CA LEU A 251 -23.03 6.19 3.64
C LEU A 251 -23.41 5.60 5.00
N ASP A 252 -23.56 6.44 6.03
CA ASP A 252 -24.00 6.10 7.39
C ASP A 252 -25.46 5.66 7.48
N ILE A 253 -26.35 6.18 6.61
CA ILE A 253 -27.79 5.83 6.59
C ILE A 253 -28.04 4.30 6.49
N HIS A 254 -27.02 3.52 6.11
CA HIS A 254 -27.11 2.07 5.94
C HIS A 254 -26.52 1.25 7.11
N SER A 255 -25.91 1.87 8.13
CA SER A 255 -25.22 1.17 9.23
C SER A 255 -26.04 1.02 10.53
N GLY A 256 -27.01 1.91 10.79
CA GLY A 256 -27.85 1.88 11.99
C GLY A 256 -27.11 2.19 13.31
N GLU A 257 -25.84 2.60 13.24
CA GLU A 257 -25.00 2.95 14.38
C GLU A 257 -24.57 4.42 14.31
N ASP A 258 -24.45 5.10 15.46
CA ASP A 258 -23.99 6.50 15.50
C ASP A 258 -22.47 6.56 15.33
N VAL A 259 -22.03 6.65 14.07
CA VAL A 259 -20.62 6.76 13.69
C VAL A 259 -19.96 8.00 14.29
N ARG A 260 -20.71 9.10 14.50
CA ARG A 260 -20.18 10.31 15.14
C ARG A 260 -19.85 10.06 16.61
N GLU A 261 -20.62 9.23 17.31
CA GLU A 261 -20.26 8.76 18.64
C GLU A 261 -19.12 7.74 18.62
N GLN A 262 -19.02 6.84 17.64
CA GLN A 262 -17.87 5.94 17.52
C GLN A 262 -16.55 6.69 17.32
N ILE A 263 -16.54 7.74 16.49
CA ILE A 263 -15.38 8.61 16.31
C ILE A 263 -14.95 9.26 17.63
N LYS A 264 -15.91 9.68 18.48
CA LYS A 264 -15.63 10.24 19.81
C LYS A 264 -15.24 9.18 20.85
N THR A 265 -15.81 7.98 20.74
CA THR A 265 -15.67 6.86 21.67
C THR A 265 -14.64 5.83 21.23
N VAL A 266 -13.74 6.17 20.28
CA VAL A 266 -12.44 5.50 20.14
C VAL A 266 -11.57 5.80 21.39
N VAL A 267 -12.12 5.49 22.56
CA VAL A 267 -11.46 5.19 23.81
C VAL A 267 -11.37 3.68 23.81
N ILE A 268 -10.18 3.17 23.48
CA ILE A 268 -9.87 1.75 23.36
C ILE A 268 -10.29 1.02 24.66
N PRO A 269 -11.23 0.06 24.62
CA PRO A 269 -11.50 -0.79 25.77
C PRO A 269 -10.26 -1.64 26.04
N GLY A 270 -9.58 -1.41 27.17
CA GLY A 270 -8.53 -2.31 27.68
C GLY A 270 -7.16 -1.70 27.97
N TRP A 271 -6.90 -0.43 27.68
CA TRP A 271 -5.59 0.18 27.99
C TRP A 271 -5.58 0.92 29.32
N SER A 272 -5.72 0.19 30.43
CA SER A 272 -5.34 0.74 31.74
C SER A 272 -3.82 0.68 31.92
N ASN A 273 -3.18 1.84 32.01
CA ASN A 273 -1.87 2.10 32.62
C ASN A 273 -0.89 0.90 32.66
N ARG A 274 -0.02 0.80 31.66
CA ARG A 274 1.31 0.23 31.90
C ARG A 274 2.35 1.30 31.60
N SER A 275 2.90 1.85 32.67
CA SER A 275 4.11 2.66 32.65
C SER A 275 5.20 1.93 31.87
N ARG A 276 5.84 2.64 30.94
CA ARG A 276 7.01 2.16 30.19
C ARG A 276 8.10 1.66 31.15
N PRO A 277 8.74 0.53 30.86
CA PRO A 277 10.16 0.39 31.11
C PRO A 277 10.90 0.32 29.78
N HIS A 278 11.88 1.19 29.61
CA HIS A 278 12.96 0.96 28.66
C HIS A 278 13.66 -0.36 29.00
N GLN A 279 13.79 -1.28 28.05
CA GLN A 279 15.00 -2.10 27.83
C GLN A 279 14.82 -3.09 26.67
N ASN A 280 15.86 -3.12 25.82
CA ASN A 280 16.24 -4.15 24.85
C ASN A 280 15.55 -5.52 25.02
N ARG A 281 14.93 -6.04 23.95
CA ARG A 281 14.96 -7.48 23.65
C ARG A 281 14.51 -7.81 22.23
N THR A 282 15.26 -8.74 21.67
CA THR A 282 15.11 -9.50 20.43
C THR A 282 13.70 -10.08 20.25
N LEU A 283 13.18 -10.04 19.02
CA LEU A 283 11.92 -10.66 18.59
C LEU A 283 11.85 -12.15 18.96
N PRO A 284 10.70 -12.68 19.43
CA PRO A 284 10.57 -14.09 19.79
C PRO A 284 9.91 -14.88 18.66
N PHE A 285 10.63 -15.16 17.56
CA PHE A 285 10.21 -16.22 16.63
C PHE A 285 11.43 -16.96 16.09
N ALA A 286 11.86 -17.98 16.83
CA ALA A 286 12.73 -19.01 16.30
C ALA A 286 11.89 -19.91 15.38
N ILE A 287 12.11 -19.80 14.07
CA ILE A 287 11.60 -20.75 13.09
C ILE A 287 12.29 -22.09 13.38
N SER A 288 11.50 -23.09 13.75
CA SER A 288 11.94 -24.46 13.93
C SER A 288 12.38 -25.06 12.58
N SER A 289 13.69 -25.21 12.39
CA SER A 289 14.27 -26.00 11.29
C SER A 289 14.10 -27.51 11.56
N PRO A 290 13.80 -28.34 10.54
CA PRO A 290 13.70 -29.79 10.72
C PRO A 290 15.09 -30.43 10.89
N SER A 291 15.14 -31.40 11.79
CA SER A 291 16.28 -32.19 12.24
C SER A 291 17.01 -32.97 11.12
N LEU A 292 18.34 -32.84 11.07
CA LEU A 292 19.25 -33.80 10.40
C LEU A 292 19.60 -34.94 11.37
N PRO A 293 19.74 -36.20 10.91
CA PRO A 293 20.11 -37.33 11.76
C PRO A 293 21.62 -37.32 12.11
N PRO A 294 22.03 -38.00 13.20
CA PRO A 294 23.37 -37.89 13.77
C PRO A 294 24.43 -38.58 12.89
N LYS A 295 25.61 -37.97 12.79
CA LYS A 295 26.79 -38.57 12.17
C LYS A 295 27.56 -39.39 13.21
N ASP A 296 27.84 -40.63 12.85
CA ASP A 296 28.67 -41.57 13.58
C ASP A 296 30.09 -41.06 13.80
N VAL A 297 30.60 -41.39 14.98
CA VAL A 297 31.96 -41.16 15.47
C VAL A 297 32.90 -42.13 14.77
N TYR A 298 33.90 -41.60 14.06
CA TYR A 298 35.13 -42.33 13.75
C TYR A 298 36.33 -41.53 14.25
N THR A 299 36.88 -41.99 15.37
CA THR A 299 38.28 -41.82 15.76
C THR A 299 39.15 -42.60 14.77
N ILE A 300 40.37 -42.13 14.47
CA ILE A 300 41.64 -42.90 14.40
C ILE A 300 42.78 -41.97 13.93
N ASN A 301 43.73 -41.79 14.86
CA ASN A 301 45.20 -41.76 14.80
C ASN A 301 46.00 -40.85 13.84
N GLU A 302 46.90 -40.11 14.50
CA GLU A 302 48.18 -39.57 14.00
C GLU A 302 49.13 -40.70 13.61
N ASP A 303 49.85 -40.54 12.49
CA ASP A 303 51.26 -40.93 12.33
C ASP A 303 51.84 -40.39 10.99
N ASN A 304 52.93 -39.61 11.13
CA ASN A 304 54.12 -39.42 10.28
C ASN A 304 54.07 -39.53 8.73
N GLU A 305 54.47 -38.45 8.03
CA GLU A 305 55.76 -38.32 7.28
C GLU A 305 55.74 -37.15 6.26
N SER A 306 56.69 -36.21 6.44
CA SER A 306 57.66 -35.71 5.44
C SER A 306 57.25 -35.19 4.04
N ILE A 307 57.63 -33.90 3.82
CA ILE A 307 58.38 -33.33 2.66
C ILE A 307 57.65 -32.40 1.65
N GLU A 308 58.21 -31.18 1.59
CA GLU A 308 58.38 -30.19 0.49
C GLU A 308 57.22 -29.35 -0.09
N GLY A 309 57.47 -28.02 -0.17
CA GLY A 309 56.96 -27.16 -1.26
C GLY A 309 56.36 -25.79 -0.89
N ILE A 310 57.19 -24.76 -0.73
CA ILE A 310 56.84 -23.31 -0.76
C ILE A 310 56.83 -22.87 -2.26
N PRO A 311 55.98 -21.94 -2.79
CA PRO A 311 55.82 -20.57 -2.29
C PRO A 311 54.44 -19.85 -2.34
N VAL A 312 54.24 -19.09 -1.27
CA VAL A 312 53.81 -17.67 -1.17
C VAL A 312 53.47 -16.93 -2.48
N ALA A 313 52.25 -16.38 -2.53
CA ALA A 313 51.94 -15.16 -3.30
C ALA A 313 51.11 -14.18 -2.43
N LYS A 314 51.61 -12.94 -2.33
CA LYS A 314 51.07 -11.80 -1.58
C LYS A 314 49.85 -11.16 -2.28
N PRO A 315 49.01 -10.41 -1.55
CA PRO A 315 47.85 -9.70 -2.11
C PRO A 315 48.26 -8.44 -2.89
N ASN A 316 47.58 -8.22 -4.02
CA ASN A 316 47.80 -7.09 -4.91
C ASN A 316 47.18 -5.79 -4.34
N HIS A 317 48.03 -4.79 -4.11
CA HIS A 317 47.66 -3.38 -3.97
C HIS A 317 47.79 -2.68 -5.33
N ARG A 318 46.71 -2.09 -5.84
CA ARG A 318 46.64 -0.94 -6.78
C ARG A 318 45.23 -0.35 -6.65
N GLU A 319 44.94 0.93 -6.68
CA GLU A 319 45.70 2.17 -6.89
C GLU A 319 44.80 3.29 -6.36
N LYS A 320 45.38 4.25 -5.64
CA LYS A 320 44.81 5.59 -5.46
C LYS A 320 45.33 6.45 -6.61
N ASP A 321 44.48 7.29 -7.20
CA ASP A 321 44.65 8.75 -7.21
C ASP A 321 43.74 9.42 -8.25
N ILE A 322 43.56 10.73 -8.03
CA ILE A 322 43.05 11.78 -8.93
C ILE A 322 41.56 12.07 -8.78
N TYR A 323 41.24 13.11 -8.00
CA TYR A 323 40.69 14.35 -8.57
C TYR A 323 41.08 15.55 -7.72
N ASP A 324 41.82 16.44 -8.39
CA ASP A 324 42.27 17.73 -7.91
C ASP A 324 41.26 18.82 -8.32
N LYS A 325 41.36 19.94 -7.62
CA LYS A 325 40.60 21.19 -7.72
C LYS A 325 40.60 21.78 -9.13
N HIS A 326 39.49 22.44 -9.50
CA HIS A 326 39.54 23.79 -10.10
C HIS A 326 38.17 24.49 -10.09
N ASN A 327 38.23 25.76 -9.67
CA ASN A 327 37.27 26.87 -9.74
C ASN A 327 36.00 26.84 -8.88
#